data_AF-A0A3D8RR97-F1
#
_entry.id   AF-A0A3D8RR97-F1
#
_cell.length_a   1.000
_cell.length_b   1.000
_cell.length_c   1.000
_cell.angle_alpha   90.00
_cell.angle_beta   90.00
_cell.angle_gamma   90.00
#
_symmetry.space_group_name_H-M   'P 1'
#
loop_
_entity.id
_entity.type
_entity.pdbx_description
1 polymer ?
#
loop_
_entity_poly.entity_id
_entity_poly.type
_entity_poly.pdbx_seq_one_letter_code
_entity_poly.pdbx_strand_id
1 'polypeptide(L)'
;MTSSPGNDAGNDKNTPLIKSLQDLTIIEAMDSEGKLKSTTFYHVTEEEEVYYGQTPKNKNKRETTIAEYNAALQRVPDEDIYPRVPEDIQLTIAPETLDASTVYVKRPGLQWYDDMIGTDFLPKTVLDETVVMEKISQSPHPNIIQYYGCRVKRGYITSIVLERLDQTLHDYVSTPEFQDLDTDKFCRSMRSAVEYLHSLGLAHNDINPYNIMLKKESREPVLIDFDSCQPVGERLQSLGTEGWYEKQFFTSEKDHDVYALKKLGEWLGEQNTGAK
;
A
#
# COMPACT_ATOMS: atom_id res chain seq x y z
N MET A 1 -25.13 -48.37 23.31
CA MET A 1 -25.34 -47.73 22.00
C MET A 1 -24.99 -46.26 22.16
N THR A 2 -23.76 -45.91 21.84
CA THR A 2 -23.23 -44.55 21.91
C THR A 2 -22.52 -44.30 20.60
N SER A 3 -23.08 -43.42 19.78
CA SER A 3 -22.48 -42.96 18.52
C SER A 3 -22.29 -41.45 18.60
N SER A 4 -21.02 -41.04 18.75
CA SER A 4 -20.57 -39.69 18.46
C SER A 4 -20.49 -39.50 16.95
N PRO A 5 -20.87 -38.35 16.37
CA PRO A 5 -20.51 -38.01 15.00
C PRO A 5 -19.12 -37.37 15.01
N GLY A 6 -18.18 -38.03 14.34
CA GLY A 6 -16.93 -37.39 13.92
C GLY A 6 -17.22 -36.42 12.78
N ASN A 7 -16.87 -35.16 12.95
CA ASN A 7 -16.73 -34.22 11.85
C ASN A 7 -15.29 -34.34 11.33
N ASP A 8 -15.13 -35.17 10.33
CA ASP A 8 -13.94 -35.24 9.48
C ASP A 8 -14.14 -34.22 8.35
N ALA A 9 -13.70 -32.98 8.58
CA ALA A 9 -13.58 -31.99 7.50
C ALA A 9 -12.28 -32.29 6.76
N GLY A 10 -12.37 -33.23 5.81
CA GLY A 10 -11.30 -33.58 4.89
C GLY A 10 -10.83 -32.33 4.15
N ASN A 11 -9.59 -31.94 4.40
CA ASN A 11 -8.86 -30.94 3.64
C ASN A 11 -8.66 -31.50 2.21
N ASP A 12 -9.38 -30.94 1.24
CA ASP A 12 -9.45 -31.44 -0.14
C ASP A 12 -8.15 -31.07 -0.89
N LYS A 13 -7.07 -31.82 -0.62
CA LYS A 13 -5.70 -31.59 -1.11
C LYS A 13 -5.51 -31.63 -2.64
N ASN A 14 -6.57 -31.77 -3.43
CA ASN A 14 -6.51 -31.98 -4.87
C ASN A 14 -7.18 -30.89 -5.72
N THR A 15 -7.80 -29.87 -5.11
CA THR A 15 -8.34 -28.74 -5.88
C THR A 15 -7.20 -27.76 -6.17
N PRO A 16 -6.92 -27.41 -7.44
CA PRO A 16 -5.91 -26.41 -7.75
C PRO A 16 -6.35 -25.06 -7.17
N LEU A 17 -5.43 -24.43 -6.45
CA LEU A 17 -5.64 -23.13 -5.81
C LEU A 17 -5.88 -22.03 -6.85
N ILE A 18 -5.14 -22.07 -7.96
CA ILE A 18 -5.33 -21.16 -9.10
C ILE A 18 -5.75 -21.92 -10.36
N LYS A 19 -6.59 -21.29 -11.17
CA LYS A 19 -7.10 -21.80 -12.45
C LYS A 19 -6.50 -21.04 -13.64
N SER A 20 -6.05 -19.80 -13.42
CA SER A 20 -5.48 -18.94 -14.45
C SER A 20 -4.40 -18.01 -13.88
N LEU A 21 -3.62 -17.37 -14.76
CA LEU A 21 -2.66 -16.34 -14.33
C LEU A 21 -3.34 -15.08 -13.78
N GLN A 22 -4.64 -14.87 -14.03
CA GLN A 22 -5.38 -13.74 -13.47
C GLN A 22 -5.63 -13.91 -11.97
N ASP A 23 -5.51 -15.13 -11.46
CA ASP A 23 -5.64 -15.43 -10.03
C ASP A 23 -4.35 -15.07 -9.26
N LEU A 24 -3.27 -14.76 -9.97
CA LEU A 24 -1.96 -14.43 -9.40
C LEU A 24 -1.62 -12.96 -9.56
N THR A 25 -0.95 -12.41 -8.55
CA THR A 25 -0.03 -11.30 -8.76
C THR A 25 1.35 -11.86 -9.07
N ILE A 26 1.98 -11.41 -10.15
CA ILE A 26 3.29 -11.88 -10.60
C ILE A 26 4.26 -10.70 -10.69
N ILE A 27 5.43 -10.85 -10.08
CA ILE A 27 6.47 -9.83 -9.99
C ILE A 27 7.76 -10.44 -10.58
N GLU A 28 8.23 -9.84 -11.67
CA GLU A 28 9.48 -10.23 -12.34
C GLU A 28 10.57 -9.22 -11.99
N ALA A 29 11.58 -9.66 -11.22
CA ALA A 29 12.72 -8.82 -10.86
C ALA A 29 13.83 -8.97 -11.90
N MET A 30 14.36 -7.85 -12.39
CA MET A 30 15.48 -7.80 -13.34
C MET A 30 16.78 -7.44 -12.61
N ASP A 31 17.91 -7.94 -13.10
CA ASP A 31 19.22 -7.48 -12.67
C ASP A 31 19.63 -6.16 -13.37
N SER A 32 20.79 -5.62 -13.01
CA SER A 32 21.33 -4.37 -13.57
C SER A 32 21.61 -4.44 -15.08
N GLU A 33 21.65 -5.65 -15.66
CA GLU A 33 21.84 -5.88 -17.09
C GLU A 33 20.50 -6.11 -17.82
N GLY A 34 19.37 -5.99 -17.12
CA GLY A 34 18.03 -6.18 -17.66
C GLY A 34 17.62 -7.65 -17.80
N LYS A 35 18.35 -8.58 -17.19
CA LYS A 35 18.06 -10.01 -17.25
C LYS A 35 17.19 -10.45 -16.06
N LEU A 36 16.25 -11.35 -16.32
CA LEU A 36 15.35 -11.89 -15.29
C LEU A 36 16.13 -12.62 -14.19
N LYS A 37 16.07 -12.07 -12.98
CA LYS A 37 16.70 -12.59 -11.77
C LYS A 37 15.79 -13.58 -11.05
N SER A 38 14.52 -13.22 -10.88
CA SER A 38 13.50 -14.05 -10.21
C SER A 38 12.09 -13.68 -10.68
N THR A 39 11.20 -14.68 -10.66
CA THR A 39 9.75 -14.47 -10.79
C THR A 39 9.11 -14.90 -9.48
N THR A 40 8.60 -13.92 -8.75
CA THR A 40 7.81 -14.10 -7.53
C THR A 40 6.34 -14.03 -7.89
N PHE A 41 5.50 -14.79 -7.21
CA PHE A 41 4.06 -14.70 -7.39
C PHE A 41 3.31 -15.04 -6.12
N TYR A 42 2.11 -14.48 -5.98
CA TYR A 42 1.24 -14.80 -4.86
C TYR A 42 -0.23 -14.79 -5.25
N HIS A 43 -1.01 -15.55 -4.49
CA HIS A 43 -2.46 -15.62 -4.54
C HIS A 43 -3.02 -15.22 -3.17
N VAL A 44 -4.08 -14.43 -3.16
CA VAL A 44 -4.83 -14.10 -1.95
C VAL A 44 -6.24 -14.64 -2.11
N THR A 45 -6.66 -15.51 -1.20
CA THR A 45 -8.00 -16.13 -1.24
C THR A 45 -9.09 -15.14 -0.80
N GLU A 46 -10.36 -15.48 -0.99
CA GLU A 46 -11.49 -14.71 -0.45
C GLU A 46 -11.46 -14.60 1.10
N GLU A 47 -10.92 -15.62 1.77
CA GLU A 47 -10.69 -15.56 3.21
C GLU A 47 -9.45 -14.74 3.61
N GLU A 48 -8.77 -14.06 2.68
CA GLU A 48 -7.52 -13.33 2.92
C GLU A 48 -6.39 -14.25 3.44
N GLU A 49 -6.32 -15.50 2.99
CA GLU A 49 -5.14 -16.35 3.15
C GLU A 49 -4.18 -16.09 1.99
N VAL A 50 -2.89 -15.95 2.31
CA VAL A 50 -1.85 -15.69 1.31
C VAL A 50 -1.10 -16.97 0.99
N TYR A 51 -0.96 -17.24 -0.30
CA TYR A 51 -0.10 -18.27 -0.82
C TYR A 51 0.97 -17.60 -1.68
N TYR A 52 2.22 -17.90 -1.39
CA TYR A 52 3.39 -17.27 -2.00
C TYR A 52 4.28 -18.32 -2.65
N GLY A 53 4.89 -17.97 -3.77
CA GLY A 53 5.80 -18.86 -4.47
C GLY A 53 6.79 -18.10 -5.35
N GLN A 54 7.83 -18.82 -5.77
CA GLN A 54 8.83 -18.35 -6.71
C GLN A 54 9.09 -19.41 -7.77
N THR A 55 9.43 -18.99 -8.99
CA THR A 55 9.94 -19.91 -10.01
C THR A 55 11.45 -20.12 -9.85
N PRO A 56 12.01 -21.23 -10.37
CA PRO A 56 13.45 -21.36 -10.55
C PRO A 56 14.06 -20.19 -11.34
N LYS A 57 15.34 -19.90 -11.11
CA LYS A 57 16.07 -18.81 -11.76
C LYS A 57 15.98 -18.90 -13.29
N ASN A 58 15.78 -17.75 -13.95
CA ASN A 58 15.64 -17.58 -15.40
C ASN A 58 14.37 -18.17 -16.04
N LYS A 59 13.37 -18.60 -15.27
CA LYS A 59 12.09 -19.04 -15.83
C LYS A 59 11.07 -17.89 -15.74
N ASN A 60 10.58 -17.44 -16.89
CA ASN A 60 9.63 -16.32 -16.95
C ASN A 60 8.18 -16.79 -16.87
N LYS A 61 7.25 -15.83 -16.76
CA LYS A 61 5.81 -16.14 -16.64
C LYS A 61 5.21 -16.90 -17.83
N ARG A 62 5.80 -16.79 -19.03
CA ARG A 62 5.33 -17.44 -20.27
C ARG A 62 5.78 -18.90 -20.37
N GLU A 63 6.84 -19.25 -19.64
CA GLU A 63 7.42 -20.59 -19.62
C GLU A 63 6.88 -21.44 -18.46
N THR A 64 6.14 -20.84 -17.53
CA THR A 64 5.63 -21.50 -16.33
C THR A 64 4.16 -21.90 -16.52
N THR A 65 3.87 -23.18 -16.33
CA THR A 65 2.52 -23.74 -16.44
C THR A 65 1.71 -23.51 -15.16
N ILE A 66 0.38 -23.51 -15.26
CA ILE A 66 -0.52 -23.39 -14.09
C ILE A 66 -0.27 -24.49 -13.05
N ALA A 67 0.09 -25.70 -13.48
CA ALA A 67 0.44 -26.80 -12.57
C ALA A 67 1.73 -26.50 -11.79
N GLU A 68 2.73 -25.90 -12.43
CA GLU A 68 3.98 -25.51 -11.78
C GLU A 68 3.78 -24.38 -10.78
N TYR A 69 2.93 -23.38 -11.10
CA TYR A 69 2.55 -22.36 -10.13
C TYR A 69 1.85 -22.96 -8.91
N ASN A 70 0.82 -23.79 -9.11
CA ASN A 70 0.12 -24.46 -8.01
C ASN A 70 1.07 -25.31 -7.15
N ALA A 71 2.04 -26.00 -7.75
CA ALA A 71 3.01 -26.82 -7.02
C ALA A 71 4.02 -26.00 -6.20
N ALA A 72 4.28 -24.75 -6.59
CA ALA A 72 5.23 -23.86 -5.94
C ALA A 72 4.59 -22.93 -4.90
N LEU A 73 3.25 -22.78 -4.91
CA LEU A 73 2.53 -21.99 -3.92
C LEU A 73 2.56 -22.66 -2.54
N GLN A 74 3.03 -21.92 -1.55
CA GLN A 74 3.01 -22.32 -0.14
C GLN A 74 2.21 -21.30 0.67
N ARG A 75 1.40 -21.80 1.61
CA ARG A 75 0.65 -20.93 2.52
C ARG A 75 1.63 -20.15 3.39
N VAL A 76 1.48 -18.83 3.40
CA VAL A 76 2.20 -17.93 4.29
C VAL A 76 1.50 -17.94 5.66
N PRO A 77 2.22 -18.12 6.78
CA PRO A 77 1.67 -17.91 8.12
C PRO A 77 1.09 -16.50 8.27
N ASP A 78 -0.06 -16.36 8.91
CA ASP A 78 -0.73 -15.05 9.01
C ASP A 78 0.13 -14.08 9.84
N GLU A 79 0.79 -14.57 10.89
CA GLU A 79 1.69 -13.80 11.76
C GLU A 79 2.93 -13.22 11.06
N ASP A 80 3.32 -13.75 9.90
CA ASP A 80 4.48 -13.25 9.15
C ASP A 80 4.16 -11.98 8.33
N ILE A 81 2.87 -11.72 8.08
CA ILE A 81 2.44 -10.65 7.16
C ILE A 81 1.33 -9.76 7.69
N TYR A 82 0.55 -10.24 8.66
CA TYR A 82 -0.58 -9.51 9.24
C TYR A 82 -0.35 -9.28 10.73
N PRO A 83 -0.57 -8.05 11.23
CA PRO A 83 -0.53 -7.79 12.65
C PRO A 83 -1.80 -8.33 13.33
N ARG A 84 -1.64 -8.83 14.56
CA ARG A 84 -2.80 -9.13 15.42
C ARG A 84 -3.55 -7.85 15.73
N VAL A 85 -4.87 -7.95 15.81
CA VAL A 85 -5.70 -6.83 16.28
C VAL A 85 -5.31 -6.48 17.72
N PRO A 86 -4.87 -5.24 18.00
CA PRO A 86 -4.55 -4.82 19.36
C PRO A 86 -5.78 -4.83 20.26
N GLU A 87 -5.62 -5.20 21.53
CA GLU A 87 -6.73 -5.23 22.50
C GLU A 87 -7.08 -3.84 23.04
N ASP A 88 -6.14 -2.89 22.96
CA ASP A 88 -6.21 -1.56 23.54
C ASP A 88 -6.57 -0.45 22.54
N ILE A 89 -6.71 -0.79 21.26
CA ILE A 89 -7.03 0.16 20.20
C ILE A 89 -8.39 -0.19 19.60
N GLN A 90 -9.34 0.74 19.68
CA GLN A 90 -10.61 0.61 18.98
C GLN A 90 -10.39 0.89 17.49
N LEU A 91 -10.49 -0.15 16.67
CA LEU A 91 -10.41 -0.03 15.21
C LEU A 91 -11.80 0.13 14.59
N THR A 92 -11.84 0.86 13.48
CA THR A 92 -12.99 0.99 12.60
C THR A 92 -12.97 -0.17 11.61
N ILE A 93 -14.05 -0.98 11.60
CA ILE A 93 -14.18 -2.08 10.64
C ILE A 93 -14.89 -1.57 9.39
N ALA A 94 -14.23 -1.73 8.24
CA ALA A 94 -14.79 -1.31 6.96
C ALA A 94 -16.06 -2.11 6.63
N PRO A 95 -17.18 -1.46 6.23
CA PRO A 95 -18.39 -2.17 5.85
C PRO A 95 -18.15 -3.10 4.64
N GLU A 96 -18.63 -4.34 4.73
CA GLU A 96 -18.57 -5.30 3.60
C GLU A 96 -19.46 -4.88 2.41
N THR A 97 -20.43 -4.00 2.66
CA THR A 97 -21.38 -3.50 1.65
C THR A 97 -20.83 -2.37 0.79
N LEU A 98 -19.58 -1.94 0.99
CA LEU A 98 -18.96 -0.92 0.15
C LEU A 98 -18.85 -1.42 -1.30
N ASP A 99 -19.16 -0.54 -2.25
CA ASP A 99 -19.03 -0.84 -3.66
C ASP A 99 -17.55 -1.02 -4.02
N ALA A 100 -17.19 -2.19 -4.55
CA ALA A 100 -15.82 -2.52 -4.95
C ALA A 100 -15.25 -1.56 -6.01
N SER A 101 -16.11 -0.85 -6.76
CA SER A 101 -15.70 0.17 -7.72
C SER A 101 -15.30 1.51 -7.09
N THR A 102 -15.68 1.77 -5.84
CA THR A 102 -15.40 3.04 -5.14
C THR A 102 -14.32 2.94 -4.06
N VAL A 103 -13.84 1.73 -3.78
CA VAL A 103 -12.83 1.47 -2.75
C VAL A 103 -11.54 0.90 -3.31
N TYR A 104 -10.45 1.24 -2.65
CA TYR A 104 -9.14 0.63 -2.80
C TYR A 104 -8.81 -0.16 -1.54
N VAL A 105 -8.50 -1.45 -1.71
CA VAL A 105 -8.12 -2.34 -0.60
C VAL A 105 -6.59 -2.45 -0.60
N LYS A 106 -5.94 -1.73 0.31
CA LYS A 106 -4.50 -1.76 0.49
C LYS A 106 -4.10 -2.98 1.33
N ARG A 107 -3.29 -3.85 0.76
CA ARG A 107 -2.77 -5.09 1.38
C ARG A 107 -1.30 -4.91 1.78
N PRO A 108 -0.74 -5.77 2.66
CA PRO A 108 0.67 -5.74 2.98
C PRO A 108 1.53 -5.82 1.71
N GLY A 109 2.69 -5.17 1.74
CA GLY A 109 3.64 -5.15 0.62
C GLY A 109 4.32 -6.50 0.38
N LEU A 110 3.58 -7.50 -0.12
CA LEU A 110 4.05 -8.87 -0.35
C LEU A 110 5.21 -8.96 -1.34
N GLN A 111 5.47 -7.92 -2.13
CA GLN A 111 6.69 -7.81 -2.95
C GLN A 111 7.99 -7.88 -2.13
N TRP A 112 7.91 -7.54 -0.84
CA TRP A 112 9.04 -7.54 0.08
C TRP A 112 9.10 -8.80 0.95
N TYR A 113 8.19 -9.76 0.76
CA TYR A 113 8.06 -10.90 1.65
C TYR A 113 9.36 -11.70 1.83
N ASP A 114 10.07 -12.02 0.75
CA ASP A 114 11.32 -12.78 0.85
C ASP A 114 12.44 -12.05 1.60
N ASP A 115 12.49 -10.72 1.46
CA ASP A 115 13.51 -9.89 2.10
C ASP A 115 13.18 -9.63 3.57
N MET A 116 11.90 -9.77 3.96
CA MET A 116 11.38 -9.39 5.28
C MET A 116 10.94 -10.58 6.13
N ILE A 117 10.88 -11.80 5.57
CA ILE A 117 10.47 -12.99 6.30
C ILE A 117 11.37 -13.22 7.53
N GLY A 118 10.74 -13.47 8.68
CA GLY A 118 11.43 -13.60 9.97
C GLY A 118 11.70 -12.27 10.69
N THR A 119 11.28 -11.14 10.11
CA THR A 119 11.21 -9.84 10.79
C THR A 119 9.76 -9.47 11.11
N ASP A 120 9.55 -8.43 11.92
CA ASP A 120 8.23 -7.86 12.20
C ASP A 120 7.82 -6.76 11.20
N PHE A 121 8.62 -6.51 10.15
CA PHE A 121 8.44 -5.36 9.27
C PHE A 121 7.06 -5.32 8.59
N LEU A 122 6.63 -6.40 7.94
CA LEU A 122 5.35 -6.42 7.21
C LEU A 122 4.13 -6.25 8.15
N PRO A 123 4.00 -7.04 9.24
CA PRO A 123 2.95 -6.82 10.22
C PRO A 123 2.97 -5.40 10.82
N LYS A 124 4.16 -4.91 11.16
CA LYS A 124 4.32 -3.60 11.81
C LYS A 124 3.91 -2.46 10.90
N THR A 125 4.29 -2.47 9.63
CA THR A 125 3.91 -1.42 8.66
C THR A 125 2.39 -1.33 8.51
N VAL A 126 1.70 -2.46 8.40
CA VAL A 126 0.22 -2.50 8.33
C VAL A 126 -0.39 -1.94 9.61
N LEU A 127 0.14 -2.30 10.78
CA LEU A 127 -0.37 -1.82 12.07
C LEU A 127 -0.16 -0.32 12.23
N ASP A 128 1.06 0.16 11.98
CA ASP A 128 1.43 1.56 12.09
C ASP A 128 0.54 2.42 11.17
N GLU A 129 0.39 2.03 9.90
CA GLU A 129 -0.48 2.75 8.95
C GLU A 129 -1.95 2.71 9.40
N THR A 130 -2.44 1.56 9.87
CA THR A 130 -3.82 1.45 10.37
C THR A 130 -4.07 2.42 11.53
N VAL A 131 -3.17 2.46 12.52
CA VAL A 131 -3.29 3.35 13.68
C VAL A 131 -3.22 4.83 13.28
N VAL A 132 -2.35 5.17 12.33
CA VAL A 132 -2.26 6.52 11.77
C VAL A 132 -3.57 6.90 11.08
N MET A 133 -4.13 6.03 10.24
CA MET A 133 -5.37 6.30 9.52
C MET A 133 -6.57 6.42 10.46
N GLU A 134 -6.67 5.59 11.50
CA GLU A 134 -7.68 5.74 12.57
C GLU A 134 -7.60 7.13 13.19
N LYS A 135 -6.41 7.57 13.59
CA LYS A 135 -6.20 8.90 14.19
C LYS A 135 -6.60 10.04 13.25
N ILE A 136 -6.21 9.97 11.97
CA ILE A 136 -6.53 10.96 10.95
C ILE A 136 -8.05 11.02 10.71
N SER A 137 -8.72 9.86 10.68
CA SER A 137 -10.15 9.73 10.37
C SER A 137 -11.08 10.35 11.40
N GLN A 138 -10.60 10.61 12.62
CA GLN A 138 -11.39 11.28 13.67
C GLN A 138 -11.75 12.73 13.30
N SER A 139 -10.97 13.36 12.43
CA SER A 139 -11.23 14.71 11.91
C SER A 139 -10.84 14.80 10.42
N PRO A 140 -11.63 14.25 9.49
CA PRO A 140 -11.24 14.12 8.08
C PRO A 140 -10.86 15.46 7.43
N HIS A 141 -9.84 15.43 6.57
CA HIS A 141 -9.38 16.59 5.78
C HIS A 141 -9.62 16.34 4.27
N PRO A 142 -10.13 17.32 3.49
CA PRO A 142 -10.55 17.09 2.10
C PRO A 142 -9.43 16.69 1.13
N ASN A 143 -8.17 17.01 1.48
CA ASN A 143 -6.96 16.69 0.71
C ASN A 143 -6.12 15.55 1.32
N ILE A 144 -6.72 14.72 2.18
CA ILE A 144 -6.14 13.47 2.67
C ILE A 144 -7.10 12.34 2.30
N ILE A 145 -6.55 11.18 1.94
CA ILE A 145 -7.34 10.03 1.50
C ILE A 145 -8.40 9.64 2.54
N GLN A 146 -9.62 9.41 2.07
CA GLN A 146 -10.68 8.93 2.93
C GLN A 146 -10.41 7.48 3.35
N TYR A 147 -10.40 7.26 4.67
CA TYR A 147 -10.32 5.93 5.29
C TYR A 147 -11.72 5.43 5.64
N TYR A 148 -12.03 4.19 5.26
CA TYR A 148 -13.30 3.55 5.58
C TYR A 148 -13.20 2.54 6.72
N GLY A 149 -12.00 2.23 7.20
CA GLY A 149 -11.75 1.18 8.17
C GLY A 149 -10.75 0.14 7.67
N CYS A 150 -10.40 -0.80 8.55
CA CYS A 150 -9.62 -1.98 8.19
C CYS A 150 -10.51 -3.20 8.03
N ARG A 151 -9.97 -4.27 7.41
CA ARG A 151 -10.58 -5.60 7.41
C ARG A 151 -9.85 -6.51 8.38
N VAL A 152 -10.62 -7.35 9.07
CA VAL A 152 -10.11 -8.30 10.05
C VAL A 152 -10.56 -9.71 9.67
N LYS A 153 -9.62 -10.65 9.63
CA LYS A 153 -9.87 -12.09 9.46
C LYS A 153 -8.96 -12.84 10.41
N ARG A 154 -9.48 -13.91 11.03
CA ARG A 154 -8.72 -14.79 11.94
C ARG A 154 -8.00 -14.05 13.09
N GLY A 155 -8.50 -12.89 13.52
CA GLY A 155 -7.89 -12.06 14.57
C GLY A 155 -6.72 -11.18 14.10
N TYR A 156 -6.51 -11.07 12.79
CA TYR A 156 -5.46 -10.26 12.18
C TYR A 156 -6.04 -9.15 11.29
N ILE A 157 -5.35 -8.01 11.22
CA ILE A 157 -5.67 -6.92 10.28
C ILE A 157 -5.12 -7.32 8.91
N THR A 158 -5.99 -7.58 7.94
CA THR A 158 -5.57 -8.09 6.62
C THR A 158 -5.43 -7.02 5.55
N SER A 159 -6.12 -5.88 5.72
CA SER A 159 -6.06 -4.76 4.77
C SER A 159 -6.64 -3.48 5.35
N ILE A 160 -6.26 -2.36 4.74
CA ILE A 160 -6.80 -1.02 4.97
C ILE A 160 -7.71 -0.68 3.78
N VAL A 161 -8.91 -0.17 4.06
CA VAL A 161 -9.89 0.18 3.02
C VAL A 161 -9.95 1.69 2.86
N LEU A 162 -9.60 2.16 1.68
CA LEU A 162 -9.46 3.57 1.31
C LEU A 162 -10.41 3.93 0.17
N GLU A 163 -10.66 5.22 -0.03
CA GLU A 163 -11.26 5.74 -1.26
C GLU A 163 -10.44 5.32 -2.48
N ARG A 164 -11.13 4.93 -3.55
CA ARG A 164 -10.50 4.67 -4.83
C ARG A 164 -10.30 5.99 -5.59
N LEU A 165 -9.04 6.27 -5.91
CA LEU A 165 -8.65 7.33 -6.82
C LEU A 165 -8.01 6.71 -8.06
N ASP A 166 -8.12 7.40 -9.20
CA ASP A 166 -7.78 6.79 -10.50
C ASP A 166 -6.35 7.11 -10.95
N GLN A 167 -5.83 8.30 -10.62
CA GLN A 167 -4.59 8.81 -11.22
C GLN A 167 -3.68 9.48 -10.20
N THR A 168 -2.40 9.10 -10.21
CA THR A 168 -1.35 9.77 -9.45
C THR A 168 -0.96 11.09 -10.10
N LEU A 169 -0.38 12.02 -9.34
CA LEU A 169 0.17 13.25 -9.89
C LEU A 169 1.29 12.92 -10.88
N HIS A 170 2.10 11.89 -10.60
CA HIS A 170 3.13 11.41 -11.52
C HIS A 170 2.58 11.03 -12.90
N ASP A 171 1.42 10.37 -12.96
CA ASP A 171 0.79 10.02 -14.23
C ASP A 171 0.09 11.24 -14.85
N TYR A 172 -0.52 12.09 -14.02
CA TYR A 172 -1.30 13.25 -14.45
C TYR A 172 -0.46 14.28 -15.21
N VAL A 173 0.82 14.47 -14.86
CA VAL A 173 1.67 15.47 -15.56
C VAL A 173 1.88 15.16 -17.04
N SER A 174 1.65 13.92 -17.47
CA SER A 174 1.75 13.52 -18.87
C SER A 174 0.47 13.74 -19.66
N THR A 175 -0.62 14.20 -19.03
CA THR A 175 -1.90 14.42 -19.72
C THR A 175 -2.03 15.86 -20.23
N PRO A 176 -2.82 16.10 -21.29
CA PRO A 176 -3.07 17.46 -21.79
C PRO A 176 -3.69 18.39 -20.74
N GLU A 177 -4.54 17.86 -19.86
CA GLU A 177 -5.26 18.61 -18.83
C GLU A 177 -4.35 19.17 -17.73
N PHE A 178 -3.11 18.66 -17.61
CA PHE A 178 -2.12 19.20 -16.70
C PHE A 178 -1.80 20.68 -16.97
N GLN A 179 -1.87 21.11 -18.24
CA GLN A 179 -1.60 22.51 -18.62
C GLN A 179 -2.57 23.51 -17.98
N ASP A 180 -3.77 23.04 -17.61
CA ASP A 180 -4.81 23.83 -16.96
C ASP A 180 -4.73 23.76 -15.42
N LEU A 181 -3.71 23.10 -14.86
CA LEU A 181 -3.56 22.95 -13.42
C LEU A 181 -3.18 24.30 -12.78
N ASP A 182 -4.02 24.76 -11.86
CA ASP A 182 -3.68 25.87 -10.96
C ASP A 182 -2.67 25.37 -9.90
N THR A 183 -1.38 25.47 -10.22
CA THR A 183 -0.27 25.06 -9.36
C THR A 183 -0.30 25.74 -7.99
N ASP A 184 -0.71 27.01 -7.93
CA ASP A 184 -0.79 27.76 -6.68
C ASP A 184 -1.89 27.21 -5.77
N LYS A 185 -3.07 26.92 -6.34
CA LYS A 185 -4.16 26.26 -5.60
C LYS A 185 -3.77 24.86 -5.17
N PHE A 186 -3.12 24.09 -6.04
CA PHE A 186 -2.64 22.74 -5.74
C PHE A 186 -1.69 22.74 -4.53
N CYS A 187 -0.66 23.59 -4.56
CA CYS A 187 0.31 23.73 -3.48
C CYS A 187 -0.33 24.23 -2.17
N ARG A 188 -1.35 25.09 -2.24
CA ARG A 188 -2.11 25.49 -1.04
C ARG A 188 -2.88 24.33 -0.43
N SER A 189 -3.57 23.53 -1.24
CA SER A 189 -4.29 22.33 -0.78
C SER A 189 -3.36 21.31 -0.12
N MET A 190 -2.19 21.05 -0.72
CA MET A 190 -1.20 20.15 -0.14
C MET A 190 -0.61 20.68 1.17
N ARG A 191 -0.31 21.99 1.24
CA ARG A 191 0.14 22.61 2.49
C ARG A 191 -0.90 22.50 3.60
N SER A 192 -2.18 22.71 3.29
CA SER A 192 -3.27 22.55 4.25
C SER A 192 -3.34 21.12 4.81
N ALA A 193 -3.19 20.10 3.95
CA ALA A 193 -3.17 18.70 4.38
C ALA A 193 -2.00 18.40 5.32
N VAL A 194 -0.80 18.88 4.99
CA VAL A 194 0.41 18.66 5.79
C VAL A 194 0.35 19.42 7.12
N GLU A 195 -0.12 20.67 7.12
CA GLU A 195 -0.33 21.45 8.35
C GLU A 195 -1.33 20.74 9.28
N TYR A 196 -2.38 20.14 8.72
CA TYR A 196 -3.31 19.31 9.48
C TYR A 196 -2.62 18.08 10.10
N LEU A 197 -1.83 17.30 9.33
CA LEU A 197 -1.05 16.18 9.89
C LEU A 197 -0.11 16.62 11.00
N HIS A 198 0.59 17.74 10.79
CA HIS A 198 1.51 18.30 11.77
C HIS A 198 0.81 18.75 13.04
N SER A 199 -0.45 19.19 12.95
CA SER A 199 -1.29 19.55 14.10
C SER A 199 -1.67 18.32 14.95
N LEU A 200 -1.72 17.13 14.34
CA LEU A 200 -1.90 15.85 15.03
C LEU A 200 -0.60 15.30 15.64
N GLY A 201 0.53 15.99 15.45
CA GLY A 201 1.85 15.49 15.86
C GLY A 201 2.39 14.37 14.96
N LEU A 202 1.89 14.27 13.73
CA LEU A 202 2.36 13.33 12.71
C LEU A 202 3.21 14.06 11.67
N ALA A 203 4.13 13.35 11.02
CA ALA A 203 4.77 13.77 9.78
C ALA A 203 4.66 12.63 8.76
N HIS A 204 4.42 12.97 7.49
CA HIS A 204 4.21 12.00 6.42
C HIS A 204 5.50 11.30 5.99
N ASN A 205 6.62 12.03 5.96
CA ASN A 205 7.99 11.60 5.65
C ASN A 205 8.23 11.10 4.21
N ASP A 206 7.19 10.89 3.41
CA ASP A 206 7.33 10.45 2.01
C ASP A 206 6.39 11.19 1.03
N ILE A 207 6.38 12.51 1.06
CA ILE A 207 5.58 13.31 0.12
C ILE A 207 6.30 13.37 -1.23
N ASN A 208 5.64 12.87 -2.28
CA ASN A 208 6.13 12.88 -3.64
C ASN A 208 4.96 12.74 -4.64
N PRO A 209 5.17 12.90 -5.97
CA PRO A 209 4.10 12.82 -6.98
C PRO A 209 3.44 11.45 -7.13
N TYR A 210 4.07 10.37 -6.69
CA TYR A 210 3.46 9.04 -6.65
C TYR A 210 2.47 8.91 -5.49
N ASN A 211 2.75 9.62 -4.38
CA ASN A 211 1.93 9.62 -3.16
C ASN A 211 0.90 10.76 -3.11
N ILE A 212 0.61 11.39 -4.26
CA ILE A 212 -0.47 12.36 -4.41
C ILE A 212 -1.35 11.89 -5.57
N MET A 213 -2.64 11.75 -5.33
CA MET A 213 -3.61 11.41 -6.37
C MET A 213 -4.61 12.55 -6.57
N LEU A 214 -5.33 12.53 -7.68
CA LEU A 214 -6.33 13.54 -8.01
C LEU A 214 -7.74 12.97 -7.93
N LYS A 215 -8.67 13.74 -7.36
CA LYS A 215 -10.11 13.46 -7.50
C LYS A 215 -10.53 13.65 -8.95
N LYS A 216 -11.20 12.66 -9.52
CA LYS A 216 -11.59 12.61 -10.93
C LYS A 216 -12.29 13.87 -11.44
N GLU A 217 -13.29 14.36 -10.70
CA GLU A 217 -14.13 15.48 -11.13
C GLU A 217 -13.52 16.84 -10.76
N SER A 218 -13.05 17.00 -9.52
CA SER A 218 -12.58 18.30 -9.01
C SER A 218 -11.12 18.59 -9.31
N ARG A 219 -10.32 17.56 -9.65
CA ARG A 219 -8.86 17.60 -9.77
C ARG A 219 -8.17 18.11 -8.50
N GLU A 220 -8.85 18.01 -7.36
CA GLU A 220 -8.25 18.34 -6.08
C GLU A 220 -7.21 17.28 -5.70
N PRO A 221 -6.04 17.70 -5.20
CA PRO A 221 -5.04 16.75 -4.75
C PRO A 221 -5.46 16.08 -3.46
N VAL A 222 -5.08 14.81 -3.34
CA VAL A 222 -5.30 13.98 -2.17
C VAL A 222 -3.97 13.32 -1.83
N LEU A 223 -3.47 13.60 -0.63
CA LEU A 223 -2.32 12.90 -0.08
C LEU A 223 -2.73 11.47 0.27
N ILE A 224 -1.97 10.51 -0.25
CA ILE A 224 -2.17 9.08 -0.04
C ILE A 224 -0.90 8.45 0.53
N ASP A 225 -0.99 7.16 0.85
CA ASP A 225 0.13 6.30 1.26
C ASP A 225 0.82 6.72 2.56
N PHE A 226 0.29 6.22 3.68
CA PHE A 226 0.71 6.62 5.02
C PHE A 226 1.68 5.62 5.65
N ASP A 227 2.30 4.71 4.87
CA ASP A 227 3.26 3.69 5.35
C ASP A 227 4.46 4.30 6.09
N SER A 228 4.93 5.46 5.63
CA SER A 228 6.06 6.18 6.24
C SER A 228 5.60 7.23 7.26
N CYS A 229 4.29 7.41 7.43
CA CYS A 229 3.75 8.41 8.35
C CYS A 229 3.89 7.93 9.79
N GLN A 230 4.45 8.77 10.65
CA GLN A 230 4.77 8.40 12.03
C GLN A 230 4.57 9.60 12.97
N PRO A 231 4.39 9.37 14.27
CA PRO A 231 4.51 10.43 15.26
C PRO A 231 5.90 11.07 15.21
N VAL A 232 5.94 12.40 15.29
CA VAL A 232 7.20 13.15 15.25
C VAL A 232 8.11 12.70 16.39
N GLY A 233 9.36 12.35 16.06
CA GLY A 233 10.36 11.80 16.97
C GLY A 233 10.47 10.28 16.97
N GLU A 234 9.52 9.56 16.36
CA GLU A 234 9.57 8.10 16.26
C GLU A 234 10.50 7.61 15.14
N ARG A 235 11.00 6.39 15.28
CA ARG A 235 11.91 5.77 14.30
C ARG A 235 11.13 5.29 13.08
N LEU A 236 11.60 5.67 11.89
CA LEU A 236 11.01 5.23 10.63
C LEU A 236 11.45 3.81 10.26
N GLN A 237 10.53 3.07 9.64
CA GLN A 237 10.77 1.73 9.09
C GLN A 237 11.43 1.81 7.70
N SER A 238 11.07 2.83 6.93
CA SER A 238 11.56 3.11 5.58
C SER A 238 12.11 4.54 5.48
N LEU A 239 12.96 4.76 4.49
CA LEU A 239 13.37 6.10 4.08
C LEU A 239 12.31 6.68 3.11
N GLY A 240 12.24 8.00 3.02
CA GLY A 240 11.48 8.65 1.95
C GLY A 240 12.02 8.28 0.56
N THR A 241 11.28 8.61 -0.49
CA THR A 241 11.64 8.32 -1.87
C THR A 241 12.88 9.10 -2.30
N GLU A 242 13.84 8.43 -2.94
CA GLU A 242 15.07 9.08 -3.42
C GLU A 242 14.75 10.28 -4.32
N GLY A 243 15.44 11.39 -4.08
CA GLY A 243 15.16 12.63 -4.78
C GLY A 243 13.98 13.43 -4.21
N TRP A 244 13.29 12.98 -3.16
CA TRP A 244 12.22 13.76 -2.50
C TRP A 244 12.56 14.23 -1.08
N TYR A 245 13.75 13.88 -0.59
CA TYR A 245 14.31 14.34 0.68
C TYR A 245 15.67 15.03 0.52
N GLU A 246 16.06 15.84 1.51
CA GLU A 246 17.33 16.59 1.50
C GLU A 246 18.54 15.71 1.84
N LYS A 247 18.39 14.87 2.88
CA LYS A 247 19.41 13.98 3.42
C LYS A 247 18.74 12.72 3.96
N GLN A 248 19.51 11.64 4.09
CA GLN A 248 19.00 10.43 4.75
C GLN A 248 18.64 10.72 6.21
N PHE A 249 17.51 10.18 6.65
CA PHE A 249 16.96 10.36 7.98
C PHE A 249 16.34 9.05 8.47
N PHE A 250 16.29 8.83 9.79
CA PHE A 250 15.70 7.61 10.37
C PHE A 250 14.67 7.91 11.45
N THR A 251 14.35 9.18 11.64
CA THR A 251 13.43 9.68 12.65
C THR A 251 12.39 10.53 11.95
N SER A 252 11.13 10.44 12.38
CA SER A 252 10.04 11.22 11.83
C SER A 252 10.18 12.69 12.21
N GLU A 253 10.20 13.58 11.22
CA GLU A 253 10.36 15.02 11.42
C GLU A 253 9.51 15.81 10.44
N LYS A 254 8.88 16.89 10.92
CA LYS A 254 8.03 17.78 10.12
C LYS A 254 8.81 18.45 8.98
N ASP A 255 10.11 18.69 9.19
CA ASP A 255 10.98 19.35 8.24
C ASP A 255 11.14 18.56 6.94
N HIS A 256 10.98 17.23 6.99
CA HIS A 256 10.97 16.38 5.79
C HIS A 256 9.79 16.73 4.88
N ASP A 257 8.60 16.89 5.44
CA ASP A 257 7.40 17.26 4.68
C ASP A 257 7.51 18.69 4.12
N VAL A 258 8.08 19.62 4.90
CA VAL A 258 8.33 21.00 4.46
C VAL A 258 9.28 21.04 3.27
N TYR A 259 10.37 20.27 3.33
CA TYR A 259 11.31 20.14 2.22
C TYR A 259 10.63 19.54 0.98
N ALA A 260 9.91 18.43 1.17
CA ALA A 260 9.23 17.74 0.08
C ALA A 260 8.17 18.61 -0.60
N LEU A 261 7.40 19.40 0.16
CA LEU A 261 6.43 20.36 -0.39
C LEU A 261 7.11 21.47 -1.20
N LYS A 262 8.25 21.99 -0.74
CA LYS A 262 9.02 22.98 -1.51
C LYS A 262 9.47 22.37 -2.85
N LYS A 263 10.03 21.16 -2.79
CA LYS A 263 10.51 20.43 -3.97
C LYS A 263 9.39 20.10 -4.95
N LEU A 264 8.21 19.74 -4.44
CA LEU A 264 7.01 19.52 -5.24
C LEU A 264 6.61 20.77 -6.02
N GLY A 265 6.67 21.94 -5.39
CA GLY A 265 6.39 23.22 -6.07
C GLY A 265 7.39 23.53 -7.18
N GLU A 266 8.68 23.29 -6.94
CA GLU A 266 9.75 23.43 -7.96
C GLU A 266 9.51 22.48 -9.14
N TRP A 267 9.26 21.19 -8.84
CA TRP A 267 9.00 20.16 -9.84
C TRP A 267 7.77 20.47 -10.71
N LEU A 268 6.65 20.92 -10.11
CA LEU A 268 5.46 21.34 -10.87
C LEU A 268 5.77 22.53 -11.80
N GLY A 269 6.59 23.47 -11.36
CA GLY A 269 7.06 24.58 -12.19
C GLY A 269 7.87 24.12 -13.40
N GLU A 270 8.76 23.15 -13.21
CA GLU A 270 9.56 22.55 -14.29
C GLU A 270 8.68 21.86 -15.34
N GLN A 271 7.69 21.07 -14.91
CA GLN A 271 6.78 20.37 -15.82
C GLN A 271 5.99 21.36 -16.71
N ASN A 272 5.58 22.51 -16.17
CA ASN A 272 4.90 23.56 -16.92
C ASN A 272 5.81 24.25 -17.97
N THR A 273 7.12 24.25 -17.76
CA THR A 273 8.08 24.86 -18.71
C THR A 273 8.55 23.91 -19.81
N GLY A 274 8.54 22.59 -19.56
CA GLY A 274 8.95 21.57 -20.53
C GLY A 274 7.90 21.21 -21.59
N ALA A 275 6.66 21.66 -21.44
CA ALA A 275 5.55 21.38 -22.35
C ALA A 275 5.35 22.43 -23.47
N LYS A 276 6.32 23.35 -23.69
CA LYS A 276 6.28 24.37 -24.74
C LYS A 276 7.22 24.07 -25.90
#